data_AF-A0A4R5KJ90-F1
#
_entry.id   AF-A0A4R5KJ90-F1
#
_cell.length_a   1.000
_cell.length_b   1.000
_cell.length_c   1.000
_cell.angle_alpha   90.00
_cell.angle_beta   90.00
_cell.angle_gamma   90.00
#
_symmetry.space_group_name_H-M   'P 1'
#
loop_
_entity.id
_entity.type
_entity.pdbx_description
1 polymer ?
#
loop_
_entity_poly.entity_id
_entity_poly.type
_entity_poly.pdbx_seq_one_letter_code
_entity_poly.pdbx_strand_id
1 'polypeptide(L)'
;MKIEIGESLLLSWLRHVKGCQLVQTNWKASVNSWDLMNEGEIERLMNQSNEFFNVNYDYEIYKGNASFTQLIQQAEIDVIGVAYANNEQHLYAIDVAFHEAGLNYGTKEETIMRIVKKTLRAAMCIYGYFGYSSADIIFASPKINNNVMAPLSLCLNQVEHLLRDQGLNYNVRLLANDEFGESILQPVLAVTSFVADTSELFMRSLQMYNLFANKKQNTIKTAASARESKTVQEMEKIEVTNISGLTEMKIGALVRSTLIKMFQNNEISPEEVALMQTSEYSKKTFDIQYPLLIKSSLSSDKKVLRYWAGTVEIYGDKYFICSEWYEVPQNNDRPYFMKWLQLRKEQQ
;
A
#
# COMPACT_ATOMS: atom_id res chain seq x y z
N MET A 1 5.17 10.96 23.09
CA MET A 1 5.36 11.02 21.63
C MET A 1 4.86 9.71 21.06
N LYS A 2 3.68 9.68 20.44
CA LYS A 2 3.30 8.51 19.63
C LYS A 2 4.23 8.50 18.43
N ILE A 3 4.93 7.40 18.20
CA ILE A 3 5.75 7.25 17.01
C ILE A 3 4.78 6.85 15.90
N GLU A 4 4.60 7.72 14.92
CA GLU A 4 3.65 7.57 13.80
C GLU A 4 4.18 6.64 12.70
N ILE A 5 4.67 5.46 13.11
CA ILE A 5 5.32 4.52 12.20
C ILE A 5 4.32 3.86 11.24
N GLY A 6 3.08 3.64 11.69
CA GLY A 6 2.01 3.07 10.86
C GLY A 6 1.59 4.05 9.77
N GLU A 7 1.44 5.32 10.13
CA GLU A 7 1.10 6.43 9.25
C GLU A 7 2.21 6.68 8.24
N SER A 8 3.48 6.62 8.68
CA SER A 8 4.65 6.73 7.80
C SER A 8 4.77 5.59 6.78
N LEU A 9 4.46 4.35 7.21
CA LEU A 9 4.37 3.19 6.30
C LEU A 9 3.24 3.39 5.28
N LEU A 10 2.04 3.74 5.75
CA LEU A 10 0.89 3.94 4.88
C LEU A 10 1.04 5.13 3.93
N LEU A 11 1.75 6.18 4.34
CA LEU A 11 2.14 7.26 3.45
C LEU A 11 2.98 6.73 2.29
N SER A 12 3.96 5.87 2.59
CA SER A 12 4.82 5.26 1.57
C SER A 12 4.01 4.32 0.66
N TRP A 13 3.08 3.55 1.23
CA TRP A 13 2.17 2.68 0.49
C TRP A 13 1.26 3.47 -0.46
N LEU A 14 0.58 4.52 0.02
CA LEU A 14 -0.29 5.33 -0.82
C LEU A 14 0.48 6.00 -1.96
N ARG A 15 1.67 6.56 -1.70
CA ARG A 15 2.51 7.22 -2.71
C ARG A 15 3.01 6.25 -3.77
N HIS A 16 3.64 5.15 -3.35
CA HIS A 16 4.43 4.31 -4.27
C HIS A 16 3.70 3.07 -4.76
N VAL A 17 2.78 2.54 -3.97
CA VAL A 17 2.04 1.31 -4.28
C VAL A 17 0.70 1.65 -4.93
N LYS A 18 -0.11 2.50 -4.29
CA LYS A 18 -1.39 2.97 -4.85
C LYS A 18 -1.22 4.12 -5.84
N GLY A 19 -0.04 4.75 -5.89
CA GLY A 19 0.27 5.81 -6.85
C GLY A 19 -0.56 7.08 -6.62
N CYS A 20 -0.80 7.45 -5.36
CA CYS A 20 -1.41 8.70 -4.97
C CYS A 20 -0.42 9.85 -5.16
N GLN A 21 -0.85 10.93 -5.81
CA GLN A 21 -0.01 12.11 -6.01
C GLN A 21 -0.04 13.04 -4.79
N LEU A 22 -1.14 13.03 -4.03
CA LEU A 22 -1.26 13.75 -2.77
C LEU A 22 -1.49 12.75 -1.64
N VAL A 23 -0.73 12.90 -0.56
CA VAL A 23 -0.89 12.10 0.65
C VAL A 23 -0.64 12.99 1.86
N GLN A 24 -1.52 12.90 2.85
CA GLN A 24 -1.43 13.64 4.10
C GLN A 24 -1.62 12.68 5.28
N THR A 25 -0.71 12.72 6.25
CA THR A 25 -0.87 12.03 7.54
C THR A 25 -1.54 12.94 8.56
N ASN A 26 -2.17 12.34 9.57
CA ASN A 26 -2.87 13.02 10.67
C ASN A 26 -3.86 14.08 10.16
N TRP A 27 -4.67 13.72 9.17
CA TRP A 27 -5.62 14.64 8.57
C TRP A 27 -6.69 15.04 9.60
N LYS A 28 -6.93 16.35 9.69
CA LYS A 28 -7.96 16.97 10.52
C LYS A 28 -8.58 18.11 9.73
N ALA A 29 -9.89 18.25 9.82
CA ALA A 29 -10.58 19.38 9.21
C ALA A 29 -10.20 20.69 9.92
N SER A 30 -10.06 21.76 9.15
CA SER A 30 -9.99 23.12 9.72
C SER A 30 -11.40 23.57 10.06
N VAL A 31 -11.91 23.14 11.21
CA VAL A 31 -13.33 23.26 11.62
C VAL A 31 -13.90 24.68 11.59
N ASN A 32 -13.05 25.71 11.72
CA ASN A 32 -13.46 27.11 11.69
C ASN A 32 -13.34 27.75 10.29
N SER A 33 -12.76 27.05 9.33
CA SER A 33 -12.42 27.60 8.00
C SER A 33 -13.02 26.81 6.85
N TRP A 34 -13.43 25.56 7.06
CA TRP A 34 -13.93 24.68 6.01
C TRP A 34 -15.43 24.48 6.17
N ASP A 35 -16.15 24.67 5.07
CA ASP A 35 -17.59 24.40 5.03
C ASP A 35 -17.84 22.90 5.06
N LEU A 36 -18.88 22.50 5.79
CA LEU A 36 -19.35 21.12 5.83
C LEU A 36 -20.50 20.96 4.84
N MET A 37 -20.31 20.12 3.82
CA MET A 37 -21.34 19.78 2.85
C MET A 37 -22.24 18.66 3.38
N ASN A 38 -23.44 18.52 2.81
CA ASN A 38 -24.33 17.38 3.03
C ASN A 38 -24.68 17.10 4.51
N GLU A 39 -24.80 18.15 5.33
CA GLU A 39 -24.97 18.02 6.77
C GLU A 39 -26.19 17.17 7.17
N GLY A 40 -27.32 17.35 6.49
CA GLY A 40 -28.55 16.61 6.77
C GLY A 40 -28.43 15.11 6.47
N GLU A 41 -27.75 14.74 5.39
CA GLU A 41 -27.46 13.36 5.05
C GLU A 41 -26.48 12.72 6.04
N ILE A 42 -25.47 13.48 6.48
CA ILE A 42 -24.48 13.03 7.48
C ILE A 42 -25.14 12.80 8.84
N GLU A 43 -26.00 13.72 9.28
CA GLU A 43 -26.76 13.57 10.53
C GLU A 43 -27.70 12.36 10.45
N ARG A 44 -28.38 12.17 9.32
CA ARG A 44 -29.23 10.98 9.09
C ARG A 44 -28.42 9.69 9.16
N LEU A 45 -27.25 9.64 8.52
CA LEU A 45 -26.35 8.49 8.56
C LEU A 45 -25.86 8.20 10.00
N MET A 46 -25.51 9.23 10.76
CA MET A 46 -25.12 9.07 12.17
C MET A 46 -26.27 8.45 12.98
N ASN A 47 -27.49 8.97 12.85
CA ASN A 47 -28.64 8.48 13.62
C ASN A 47 -28.99 7.03 13.24
N GLN A 48 -29.07 6.72 11.94
CA GLN A 48 -29.40 5.38 11.45
C GLN A 48 -28.33 4.35 11.83
N SER A 49 -27.05 4.69 11.72
CA SER A 49 -25.98 3.80 12.14
C SER A 49 -25.98 3.57 13.65
N ASN A 50 -26.26 4.62 14.46
CA ASN A 50 -26.36 4.47 15.90
C ASN A 50 -27.51 3.52 16.30
N GLU A 51 -28.69 3.72 15.73
CA GLU A 51 -29.87 2.89 15.97
C GLU A 51 -29.60 1.44 15.53
N PHE A 52 -29.06 1.24 14.33
CA PHE A 52 -28.75 -0.08 13.80
C PHE A 52 -27.80 -0.86 14.72
N PHE A 53 -26.69 -0.26 15.14
CA PHE A 53 -25.71 -0.94 15.99
C PHE A 53 -26.20 -1.14 17.42
N ASN A 54 -27.03 -0.24 17.95
CA ASN A 54 -27.65 -0.43 19.24
C ASN A 54 -28.65 -1.60 19.22
N VAL A 55 -29.57 -1.63 18.26
CA VAL A 55 -30.62 -2.67 18.20
C VAL A 55 -30.05 -4.06 17.90
N ASN A 56 -29.08 -4.17 16.99
CA ASN A 56 -28.58 -5.47 16.54
C ASN A 56 -27.42 -6.03 17.37
N TYR A 57 -26.68 -5.18 18.10
CA TYR A 57 -25.46 -5.57 18.79
C TYR A 57 -25.33 -5.04 20.22
N ASP A 58 -26.27 -4.22 20.69
CA ASP A 58 -26.17 -3.48 21.97
C ASP A 58 -24.93 -2.56 22.02
N TYR A 59 -24.56 -1.99 20.87
CA TYR A 59 -23.36 -1.17 20.72
C TYR A 59 -23.68 0.33 20.76
N GLU A 60 -23.13 1.04 21.75
CA GLU A 60 -23.17 2.50 21.87
C GLU A 60 -22.00 3.15 21.10
N ILE A 61 -21.99 3.03 19.76
CA ILE A 61 -20.84 3.42 18.93
C ILE A 61 -20.46 4.91 19.02
N TYR A 62 -21.42 5.80 19.34
CA TYR A 62 -21.15 7.23 19.50
C TYR A 62 -21.08 7.71 20.95
N LYS A 63 -20.94 6.81 21.93
CA LYS A 63 -20.75 7.18 23.34
C LYS A 63 -19.67 8.26 23.49
N GLY A 64 -20.01 9.33 24.20
CA GLY A 64 -19.15 10.51 24.41
C GLY A 64 -19.23 11.60 23.34
N ASN A 65 -20.02 11.43 22.27
CA ASN A 65 -20.36 12.50 21.33
C ASN A 65 -21.84 12.87 21.47
N ALA A 66 -22.11 14.15 21.76
CA ALA A 66 -23.46 14.67 21.97
C ALA A 66 -24.18 15.05 20.67
N SER A 67 -23.44 15.29 19.58
CA SER A 67 -23.98 15.67 18.27
C SER A 67 -23.09 15.21 17.11
N PHE A 68 -23.65 15.21 15.90
CA PHE A 68 -22.88 14.94 14.68
C PHE A 68 -21.79 15.99 14.44
N THR A 69 -22.07 17.26 14.71
CA THR A 69 -21.07 18.34 14.61
C THR A 69 -19.86 18.03 15.50
N GLN A 70 -20.09 17.62 16.75
CA GLN A 70 -18.99 17.27 17.66
C GLN A 70 -18.21 16.04 17.15
N LEU A 71 -18.91 15.03 16.62
CA LEU A 71 -18.30 13.82 16.07
C LEU A 71 -17.35 14.16 14.89
N ILE A 72 -17.81 15.02 13.98
CA ILE A 72 -17.07 15.41 12.78
C ILE A 72 -15.92 16.37 13.09
N GLN A 73 -16.12 17.34 13.99
CA GLN A 73 -15.07 18.28 14.38
C GLN A 73 -13.91 17.62 15.14
N GLN A 74 -14.18 16.51 15.83
CA GLN A 74 -13.17 15.70 16.52
C GLN A 74 -12.62 14.57 15.64
N ALA A 75 -12.92 14.58 14.34
CA ALA A 75 -12.40 13.59 13.42
C ALA A 75 -10.91 13.76 13.17
N GLU A 76 -10.22 12.64 13.19
CA GLU A 76 -8.84 12.49 12.76
C GLU A 76 -8.84 11.26 11.85
N ILE A 77 -8.23 11.40 10.68
CA ILE A 77 -7.97 10.29 9.76
C ILE A 77 -6.46 10.16 9.68
N ASP A 78 -5.94 9.00 10.05
CA ASP A 78 -4.49 8.82 10.24
C ASP A 78 -3.71 9.05 8.93
N VAL A 79 -4.25 8.61 7.77
CA VAL A 79 -3.70 8.92 6.45
C VAL A 79 -4.79 9.09 5.39
N ILE A 80 -4.71 10.15 4.59
CA ILE A 80 -5.51 10.34 3.37
C ILE A 80 -4.60 10.35 2.14
N GLY A 81 -5.05 9.73 1.05
CA GLY A 81 -4.39 9.81 -0.25
C GLY A 81 -5.37 10.07 -1.39
N VAL A 82 -4.92 10.87 -2.36
CA VAL A 82 -5.66 11.15 -3.60
C VAL A 82 -4.84 10.67 -4.78
N ALA A 83 -5.42 9.77 -5.57
CA ALA A 83 -4.89 9.35 -6.86
C ALA A 83 -5.68 10.02 -7.99
N TYR A 84 -4.96 10.62 -8.92
CA TYR A 84 -5.52 11.23 -10.13
C TYR A 84 -5.27 10.31 -11.31
N ALA A 85 -6.33 9.91 -12.02
CA ALA A 85 -6.24 9.10 -13.22
C ALA A 85 -7.36 9.48 -14.21
N ASN A 86 -7.03 9.78 -15.46
CA ASN A 86 -8.01 10.00 -16.53
C ASN A 86 -9.14 11.00 -16.19
N ASN A 87 -8.80 12.13 -15.55
CA ASN A 87 -9.75 13.14 -15.01
C ASN A 87 -10.65 12.67 -13.85
N GLU A 88 -10.47 11.45 -13.37
CA GLU A 88 -11.10 10.94 -12.17
C GLU A 88 -10.14 11.06 -10.97
N GLN A 89 -10.73 11.24 -9.80
CA GLN A 89 -10.01 11.29 -8.54
C GLN A 89 -10.49 10.14 -7.67
N HIS A 90 -9.54 9.36 -7.16
CA HIS A 90 -9.80 8.25 -6.28
C HIS A 90 -9.23 8.57 -4.90
N LEU A 91 -10.08 8.49 -3.88
CA LEU A 91 -9.73 8.86 -2.51
C LEU A 91 -9.54 7.63 -1.64
N TYR A 92 -8.49 7.65 -0.83
CA TYR A 92 -8.23 6.69 0.24
C TYR A 92 -8.29 7.40 1.58
N ALA A 93 -9.03 6.86 2.53
CA ALA A 93 -9.05 7.28 3.93
C ALA A 93 -8.67 6.08 4.81
N ILE A 94 -7.59 6.20 5.57
CA ILE A 94 -7.01 5.08 6.32
C ILE A 94 -6.84 5.45 7.79
N ASP A 95 -7.40 4.63 8.66
CA ASP A 95 -7.08 4.59 10.08
C ASP A 95 -6.14 3.40 10.35
N VAL A 96 -5.09 3.61 11.13
CA VAL A 96 -4.10 2.59 11.48
C VAL A 96 -3.95 2.42 12.97
N ALA A 97 -3.79 1.18 13.41
CA ALA A 97 -3.50 0.86 14.80
C ALA A 97 -2.34 -0.12 14.87
N PHE A 98 -1.29 0.25 15.61
CA PHE A 98 -0.14 -0.62 15.85
C PHE A 98 0.12 -0.81 17.35
N HIS A 99 0.08 -2.06 17.78
CA HIS A 99 0.49 -2.52 19.10
C HIS A 99 1.13 -3.90 18.95
N GLU A 100 2.32 -4.12 19.54
CA GLU A 100 3.05 -5.40 19.42
C GLU A 100 2.27 -6.60 19.99
N ALA A 101 1.49 -6.36 21.05
CA ALA A 101 0.59 -7.34 21.65
C ALA A 101 -0.70 -7.59 20.84
N GLY A 102 -0.91 -6.82 19.77
CA GLY A 102 -2.16 -6.78 19.02
C GLY A 102 -3.11 -5.69 19.51
N LEU A 103 -4.14 -5.45 18.70
CA LEU A 103 -5.17 -4.44 18.95
C LEU A 103 -5.87 -4.66 20.29
N ASN A 104 -5.82 -3.66 21.17
CA ASN A 104 -6.39 -3.76 22.52
C ASN A 104 -6.90 -2.39 22.99
N TYR A 105 -8.12 -2.03 22.59
CA TYR A 105 -8.76 -0.79 23.04
C TYR A 105 -9.52 -0.93 24.36
N GLY A 106 -9.42 -2.10 25.02
CA GLY A 106 -10.22 -2.49 26.16
C GLY A 106 -10.86 -3.85 25.90
N THR A 107 -12.18 -3.98 26.08
CA THR A 107 -12.88 -5.22 25.73
C THR A 107 -12.89 -5.45 24.21
N LYS A 108 -13.27 -6.66 23.81
CA LYS A 108 -13.50 -7.00 22.41
C LYS A 108 -14.56 -6.09 21.80
N GLU A 109 -15.66 -5.87 22.50
CA GLU A 109 -16.79 -5.05 22.08
C GLU A 109 -16.37 -3.58 21.98
N GLU A 110 -15.62 -3.07 22.96
CA GLU A 110 -15.07 -1.70 22.92
C GLU A 110 -14.14 -1.50 21.73
N THR A 111 -13.34 -2.51 21.41
CA THR A 111 -12.45 -2.50 20.24
C THR A 111 -13.25 -2.41 18.95
N ILE A 112 -14.28 -3.23 18.80
CA ILE A 112 -15.16 -3.22 17.61
C ILE A 112 -15.88 -1.87 17.49
N MET A 113 -16.50 -1.39 18.57
CA MET A 113 -17.22 -0.11 18.59
C MET A 113 -16.32 1.05 18.19
N ARG A 114 -15.07 1.11 18.68
CA ARG A 114 -14.14 2.17 18.30
C ARG A 114 -13.78 2.15 16.82
N ILE A 115 -13.62 0.98 16.22
CA ILE A 115 -13.23 0.85 14.81
C ILE A 115 -14.42 1.15 13.89
N VAL A 116 -15.61 0.66 14.24
CA VAL A 116 -16.86 1.02 13.56
C VAL A 116 -17.06 2.54 13.59
N LYS A 117 -16.90 3.17 14.77
CA LYS A 117 -16.97 4.63 14.94
C LYS A 117 -15.95 5.37 14.08
N LYS A 118 -14.69 4.92 14.03
CA LYS A 118 -13.63 5.50 13.18
C LYS A 118 -14.01 5.42 11.70
N THR A 119 -14.40 4.24 11.25
CA THR A 119 -14.79 3.98 9.85
C THR A 119 -15.96 4.85 9.40
N LEU A 120 -17.04 4.89 10.19
CA LEU A 120 -18.20 5.74 9.91
C LEU A 120 -17.86 7.23 9.94
N ARG A 121 -17.01 7.66 10.88
CA ARG A 121 -16.56 9.06 10.94
C ARG A 121 -15.72 9.44 9.73
N ALA A 122 -14.82 8.57 9.28
CA ALA A 122 -14.05 8.78 8.06
C ALA A 122 -14.99 8.92 6.85
N ALA A 123 -15.99 8.04 6.72
CA ALA A 123 -17.01 8.10 5.67
C ALA A 123 -17.77 9.44 5.65
N MET A 124 -18.21 9.90 6.82
CA MET A 124 -18.89 11.19 6.95
C MET A 124 -17.96 12.37 6.63
N CYS A 125 -16.68 12.31 7.04
CA CYS A 125 -15.71 13.35 6.72
C CYS A 125 -15.40 13.43 5.22
N ILE A 126 -15.30 12.28 4.54
CA ILE A 126 -15.14 12.23 3.09
C ILE A 126 -16.34 12.88 2.40
N TYR A 127 -17.55 12.50 2.80
CA TYR A 127 -18.75 13.05 2.18
C TYR A 127 -18.94 14.54 2.49
N GLY A 128 -18.61 14.95 3.72
CA GLY A 128 -18.84 16.30 4.21
C GLY A 128 -17.80 17.32 3.80
N TYR A 129 -16.51 17.00 3.87
CA TYR A 129 -15.44 17.97 3.58
C TYR A 129 -14.89 17.86 2.16
N PHE A 130 -15.01 16.71 1.52
CA PHE A 130 -14.51 16.51 0.15
C PHE A 130 -15.63 16.41 -0.88
N GLY A 131 -16.87 16.10 -0.46
CA GLY A 131 -18.01 15.96 -1.38
C GLY A 131 -17.97 14.71 -2.26
N TYR A 132 -17.15 13.71 -1.93
CA TYR A 132 -17.05 12.46 -2.70
C TYR A 132 -18.06 11.44 -2.19
N SER A 133 -18.78 10.79 -3.09
CA SER A 133 -19.66 9.65 -2.80
C SER A 133 -19.03 8.29 -3.11
N SER A 134 -17.74 8.27 -3.50
CA SER A 134 -16.95 7.06 -3.73
C SER A 134 -15.53 7.21 -3.19
N ALA A 135 -15.04 6.22 -2.44
CA ALA A 135 -13.73 6.19 -1.81
C ALA A 135 -13.42 4.78 -1.28
N ASP A 136 -12.14 4.51 -1.03
CA ASP A 136 -11.70 3.38 -0.20
C ASP A 136 -11.54 3.85 1.26
N ILE A 137 -12.24 3.21 2.20
CA ILE A 137 -12.12 3.46 3.64
C ILE A 137 -11.51 2.22 4.27
N ILE A 138 -10.32 2.37 4.83
CA ILE A 138 -9.50 1.23 5.25
C ILE A 138 -9.18 1.36 6.73
N PHE A 139 -9.43 0.28 7.48
CA PHE A 139 -8.83 0.11 8.79
C PHE A 139 -7.67 -0.88 8.67
N ALA A 140 -6.46 -0.47 9.09
CA ALA A 140 -5.26 -1.28 8.97
C ALA A 140 -4.64 -1.58 10.35
N SER A 141 -4.26 -2.84 10.59
CA SER A 141 -3.52 -3.20 11.80
C SER A 141 -2.62 -4.42 11.56
N PRO A 142 -1.32 -4.36 11.89
CA PRO A 142 -0.43 -5.52 11.73
C PRO A 142 -0.86 -6.75 12.53
N LYS A 143 -1.64 -6.56 13.61
CA LYS A 143 -2.01 -7.64 14.52
C LYS A 143 -3.37 -7.41 15.18
N ILE A 144 -4.31 -8.31 14.88
CA ILE A 144 -5.64 -8.37 15.48
C ILE A 144 -5.87 -9.81 15.96
N ASN A 145 -6.36 -9.98 17.19
CA ASN A 145 -6.73 -11.29 17.70
C ASN A 145 -7.91 -11.87 16.91
N ASN A 146 -7.85 -13.16 16.57
CA ASN A 146 -8.91 -13.88 15.85
C ASN A 146 -10.29 -13.74 16.50
N ASN A 147 -10.38 -13.63 17.83
CA ASN A 147 -11.65 -13.45 18.53
C ASN A 147 -12.32 -12.09 18.28
N VAL A 148 -11.55 -11.06 17.91
CA VAL A 148 -12.01 -9.72 17.48
C VAL A 148 -12.22 -9.69 15.97
N MET A 149 -11.36 -10.36 15.20
CA MET A 149 -11.32 -10.28 13.74
C MET A 149 -12.66 -10.59 13.07
N ALA A 150 -13.22 -11.79 13.29
CA ALA A 150 -14.45 -12.19 12.60
C ALA A 150 -15.66 -11.30 12.94
N PRO A 151 -15.94 -10.97 14.22
CA PRO A 151 -17.00 -10.03 14.57
C PRO A 151 -16.78 -8.61 14.04
N LEU A 152 -15.52 -8.15 14.01
CA LEU A 152 -15.18 -6.85 13.43
C LEU A 152 -15.47 -6.82 11.92
N SER A 153 -15.03 -7.85 11.17
CA SER A 153 -15.34 -7.98 9.74
C SER A 153 -16.84 -7.97 9.48
N LEU A 154 -17.63 -8.68 10.29
CA LEU A 154 -19.09 -8.65 10.18
C LEU A 154 -19.63 -7.23 10.34
N CYS A 155 -19.19 -6.50 11.37
CA CYS A 155 -19.64 -5.14 11.63
C CYS A 155 -19.23 -4.17 10.51
N LEU A 156 -18.02 -4.30 9.96
CA LEU A 156 -17.56 -3.45 8.85
C LEU A 156 -18.34 -3.73 7.56
N ASN A 157 -18.74 -4.97 7.30
CA ASN A 157 -19.66 -5.27 6.20
C ASN A 157 -21.03 -4.60 6.41
N GLN A 158 -21.55 -4.59 7.64
CA GLN A 158 -22.79 -3.85 7.94
C GLN A 158 -22.61 -2.33 7.74
N VAL A 159 -21.44 -1.78 8.10
CA VAL A 159 -21.12 -0.37 7.81
C VAL A 159 -21.19 -0.11 6.30
N GLU A 160 -20.59 -0.95 5.47
CA GLU A 160 -20.64 -0.79 4.01
C GLU A 160 -22.08 -0.83 3.48
N HIS A 161 -22.92 -1.74 3.98
CA HIS A 161 -24.34 -1.80 3.60
C HIS A 161 -25.08 -0.53 3.98
N LEU A 162 -24.92 -0.03 5.21
CA LEU A 162 -25.54 1.23 5.66
C LEU A 162 -25.12 2.43 4.79
N LEU A 163 -23.84 2.48 4.39
CA LEU A 163 -23.33 3.53 3.51
C LEU A 163 -23.97 3.43 2.11
N ARG A 164 -24.07 2.22 1.57
CA ARG A 164 -24.68 1.98 0.27
C ARG A 164 -26.16 2.35 0.22
N ASP A 165 -26.90 2.10 1.31
CA ASP A 165 -28.31 2.50 1.45
C ASP A 165 -28.49 4.03 1.44
N GLN A 166 -27.43 4.79 1.76
CA GLN A 166 -27.39 6.25 1.65
C GLN A 166 -26.86 6.75 0.30
N GLY A 167 -26.62 5.86 -0.66
CA GLY A 167 -26.05 6.22 -1.97
C GLY A 167 -24.55 6.48 -1.95
N LEU A 168 -23.84 6.09 -0.89
CA LEU A 168 -22.40 6.22 -0.76
C LEU A 168 -21.72 4.91 -1.20
N ASN A 169 -21.05 4.95 -2.33
CA ASN A 169 -20.33 3.82 -2.94
C ASN A 169 -18.91 3.72 -2.37
N TYR A 170 -18.80 3.55 -1.06
CA TYR A 170 -17.52 3.36 -0.38
C TYR A 170 -17.16 1.89 -0.28
N ASN A 171 -15.89 1.58 -0.54
CA ASN A 171 -15.33 0.26 -0.32
C ASN A 171 -14.70 0.22 1.08
N VAL A 172 -15.28 -0.55 2.01
CA VAL A 172 -14.81 -0.62 3.39
C VAL A 172 -13.92 -1.86 3.56
N ARG A 173 -12.65 -1.67 3.89
CA ARG A 173 -11.67 -2.76 3.97
C ARG A 173 -11.04 -2.87 5.35
N LEU A 174 -10.79 -4.10 5.78
CA LEU A 174 -9.99 -4.42 6.96
C LEU A 174 -8.72 -5.12 6.51
N LEU A 175 -7.56 -4.44 6.61
CA LEU A 175 -6.27 -5.03 6.26
C LEU A 175 -5.54 -5.39 7.55
N ALA A 176 -5.58 -6.67 7.92
CA ALA A 176 -5.05 -7.14 9.20
C ALA A 176 -4.22 -8.42 9.09
N ASN A 177 -3.34 -8.66 10.08
CA ASN A 177 -2.53 -9.87 10.18
C ASN A 177 -1.74 -10.14 8.88
N ASP A 178 -1.89 -11.35 8.30
CA ASP A 178 -1.22 -11.73 7.07
C ASP A 178 -1.57 -10.80 5.91
N GLU A 179 -2.83 -10.38 5.80
CA GLU A 179 -3.27 -9.46 4.75
C GLU A 179 -2.63 -8.07 4.90
N PHE A 180 -2.37 -7.60 6.12
CA PHE A 180 -1.58 -6.37 6.33
C PHE A 180 -0.16 -6.54 5.79
N GLY A 181 0.48 -7.67 6.13
CA GLY A 181 1.81 -8.01 5.63
C GLY A 181 1.85 -8.04 4.11
N GLU A 182 0.94 -8.80 3.51
CA GLU A 182 0.89 -9.05 2.07
C GLU A 182 0.47 -7.80 1.27
N SER A 183 -0.57 -7.09 1.69
CA SER A 183 -1.17 -6.01 0.90
C SER A 183 -0.49 -4.66 1.09
N ILE A 184 0.17 -4.44 2.24
CA ILE A 184 0.81 -3.16 2.60
C ILE A 184 2.32 -3.31 2.67
N LEU A 185 2.80 -4.12 3.62
CA LEU A 185 4.22 -4.13 3.95
C LEU A 185 5.07 -4.66 2.79
N GLN A 186 4.74 -5.84 2.26
CA GLN A 186 5.52 -6.48 1.20
C GLN A 186 5.62 -5.60 -0.06
N PRO A 187 4.54 -4.98 -0.57
CA PRO A 187 4.61 -3.98 -1.62
C PRO A 187 5.53 -2.80 -1.31
N VAL A 188 5.49 -2.26 -0.09
CA VAL A 188 6.38 -1.14 0.29
C VAL A 188 7.85 -1.58 0.31
N LEU A 189 8.15 -2.77 0.84
CA LEU A 189 9.49 -3.35 0.80
C LEU A 189 9.97 -3.52 -0.65
N ALA A 190 9.09 -4.01 -1.54
CA ALA A 190 9.38 -4.23 -2.95
C ALA A 190 9.77 -2.94 -3.67
N VAL A 191 9.18 -1.80 -3.27
CA VAL A 191 9.46 -0.51 -3.90
C VAL A 191 10.65 0.24 -3.32
N THR A 192 11.12 -0.15 -2.14
CA THR A 192 12.19 0.54 -1.42
C THR A 192 13.52 0.57 -2.17
N SER A 193 13.81 -0.45 -2.97
CA SER A 193 15.07 -0.57 -3.72
C SER A 193 15.21 0.43 -4.87
N PHE A 194 14.11 1.01 -5.36
CA PHE A 194 14.13 1.92 -6.52
C PHE A 194 13.74 3.36 -6.21
N VAL A 195 13.20 3.64 -5.03
CA VAL A 195 12.94 5.00 -4.58
C VAL A 195 14.26 5.59 -4.06
N ALA A 196 15.04 6.17 -4.97
CA ALA A 196 16.24 6.91 -4.62
C ALA A 196 15.88 8.26 -3.97
N ASP A 197 16.58 8.63 -2.90
CA ASP A 197 16.55 9.96 -2.29
C ASP A 197 15.14 10.46 -1.88
N THR A 198 14.44 9.66 -1.07
CA THR A 198 13.17 10.05 -0.46
C THR A 198 13.36 10.65 0.95
N SER A 199 12.52 11.61 1.32
CA SER A 199 12.44 12.11 2.70
C SER A 199 11.46 11.31 3.58
N GLU A 200 10.89 10.22 3.06
CA GLU A 200 9.88 9.41 3.75
C GLU A 200 10.52 8.56 4.85
N LEU A 201 10.12 8.79 6.11
CA LEU A 201 10.78 8.25 7.29
C LEU A 201 10.83 6.72 7.28
N PHE A 202 9.73 6.04 6.94
CA PHE A 202 9.68 4.58 6.89
C PHE A 202 10.68 4.03 5.86
N MET A 203 10.62 4.52 4.62
CA MET A 203 11.52 4.12 3.54
C MET A 203 12.99 4.36 3.89
N ARG A 204 13.31 5.54 4.45
CA ARG A 204 14.68 5.89 4.87
C ARG A 204 15.19 5.02 6.02
N SER A 205 14.32 4.70 6.98
CA SER A 205 14.67 3.82 8.09
C SER A 205 15.04 2.41 7.58
N LEU A 206 14.29 1.90 6.59
CA LEU A 206 14.52 0.61 5.97
C LEU A 206 15.77 0.60 5.09
N GLN A 207 15.99 1.64 4.29
CA GLN A 207 17.21 1.82 3.52
C GLN A 207 18.43 1.84 4.44
N MET A 208 18.36 2.60 5.54
CA MET A 208 19.42 2.67 6.55
C MET A 208 19.67 1.29 7.17
N TYR A 209 18.62 0.56 7.58
CA TYR A 209 18.76 -0.80 8.11
C TYR A 209 19.48 -1.72 7.11
N ASN A 210 19.05 -1.71 5.85
CA ASN A 210 19.59 -2.56 4.79
C ASN A 210 21.06 -2.23 4.43
N LEU A 211 21.53 -0.99 4.65
CA LEU A 211 22.95 -0.64 4.48
C LEU A 211 23.88 -1.43 5.42
N PHE A 212 23.40 -1.75 6.62
CA PHE A 212 24.19 -2.49 7.61
C PHE A 212 23.97 -4.01 7.55
N ALA A 213 22.80 -4.45 7.06
CA ALA A 213 22.54 -5.87 6.81
C ALA A 213 23.47 -6.46 5.72
N ASN A 214 23.92 -5.65 4.75
CA ASN A 214 24.71 -6.10 3.59
C ASN A 214 26.22 -6.35 3.81
N LYS A 215 26.75 -6.23 5.03
CA LYS A 215 28.22 -6.14 5.23
C LYS A 215 29.02 -7.45 5.26
N LYS A 216 28.49 -8.61 4.82
CA LYS A 216 29.25 -9.88 4.92
C LYS A 216 29.39 -10.76 3.66
N GLN A 217 28.86 -10.41 2.49
CA GLN A 217 29.13 -11.24 1.28
C GLN A 217 30.50 -10.97 0.62
N ASN A 218 31.17 -9.84 0.91
CA ASN A 218 32.47 -9.51 0.30
C ASN A 218 33.71 -9.79 1.17
N THR A 219 33.57 -10.46 2.32
CA THR A 219 34.70 -10.71 3.24
C THR A 219 35.11 -12.19 3.37
N ILE A 220 34.75 -13.04 2.40
CA ILE A 220 35.23 -14.43 2.33
C ILE A 220 36.33 -14.55 1.27
N LYS A 221 37.38 -13.73 1.35
CA LYS A 221 38.71 -14.06 0.81
C LYS A 221 39.78 -13.29 1.59
N THR A 222 40.02 -13.67 2.84
CA THR A 222 41.39 -13.81 3.40
C THR A 222 41.36 -14.31 4.84
N ALA A 223 42.04 -15.45 5.03
CA ALA A 223 42.80 -15.86 6.20
C ALA A 223 42.10 -16.05 7.56
N ALA A 224 41.87 -17.34 7.86
CA ALA A 224 42.16 -18.02 9.12
C ALA A 224 42.63 -17.15 10.31
N SER A 225 41.77 -16.99 11.30
CA SER A 225 42.16 -16.99 12.72
C SER A 225 40.91 -17.25 13.56
N ALA A 226 40.84 -18.44 14.13
CA ALA A 226 39.82 -18.83 15.08
C ALA A 226 40.00 -18.03 16.37
N ARG A 227 39.00 -17.22 16.73
CA ARG A 227 38.72 -16.83 18.11
C ARG A 227 37.22 -16.71 18.29
N GLU A 228 36.73 -17.41 19.31
CA GLU A 228 35.34 -17.50 19.74
C GLU A 228 34.65 -16.13 19.77
N SER A 229 33.75 -15.88 18.82
CA SER A 229 32.81 -14.77 18.92
C SER A 229 31.46 -15.32 19.29
N LYS A 230 30.96 -14.88 20.46
CA LYS A 230 29.56 -14.95 20.89
C LYS A 230 28.62 -14.87 19.70
N THR A 231 27.62 -15.73 19.65
CA THR A 231 26.57 -15.78 18.62
C THR A 231 25.90 -14.40 18.49
N VAL A 232 26.47 -13.54 17.65
CA VAL A 232 25.81 -12.33 17.18
C VAL A 232 24.80 -12.86 16.18
N GLN A 233 23.50 -12.79 16.50
CA GLN A 233 22.43 -13.03 15.53
C GLN A 233 22.75 -12.19 14.30
N GLU A 234 22.97 -12.84 13.16
CA GLU A 234 23.31 -12.14 11.93
C GLU A 234 22.12 -11.25 11.52
N MET A 235 22.39 -9.98 11.21
CA MET A 235 21.37 -9.08 10.69
C MET A 235 21.09 -9.46 9.24
N GLU A 236 19.91 -10.02 9.00
CA GLU A 236 19.44 -10.33 7.65
C GLU A 236 18.80 -9.11 7.00
N LYS A 237 18.95 -8.99 5.67
CA LYS A 237 18.33 -7.91 4.90
C LYS A 237 16.81 -8.11 4.90
N ILE A 238 16.06 -7.03 5.12
CA ILE A 238 14.61 -7.06 4.98
C ILE A 238 14.29 -7.05 3.50
N GLU A 239 13.75 -8.16 3.00
CA GLU A 239 13.39 -8.37 1.60
C GLU A 239 11.95 -8.83 1.44
N VAL A 240 11.46 -8.76 0.19
CA VAL A 240 10.14 -9.27 -0.16
C VAL A 240 10.11 -10.79 -0.02
N THR A 241 9.30 -11.31 0.91
CA THR A 241 9.20 -12.74 1.21
C THR A 241 8.05 -13.43 0.49
N ASN A 242 7.04 -12.68 0.02
CA ASN A 242 5.89 -13.24 -0.69
C ASN A 242 5.45 -12.34 -1.86
N ILE A 243 5.21 -12.96 -3.03
CA ILE A 243 4.78 -12.30 -4.28
C ILE A 243 3.23 -12.24 -4.35
N SER A 244 2.48 -13.05 -3.58
CA SER A 244 1.01 -13.08 -3.64
C SER A 244 0.36 -11.76 -3.26
N GLY A 245 0.96 -11.00 -2.34
CA GLY A 245 0.47 -9.70 -1.87
C GLY A 245 0.65 -8.53 -2.85
N LEU A 246 1.28 -8.74 -4.01
CA LEU A 246 1.57 -7.67 -4.96
C LEU A 246 0.38 -7.31 -5.87
N THR A 247 -0.80 -7.88 -5.63
CA THR A 247 -2.05 -7.53 -6.34
C THR A 247 -2.45 -6.06 -6.12
N GLU A 248 -2.14 -5.50 -4.95
CA GLU A 248 -2.44 -4.11 -4.61
C GLU A 248 -1.59 -3.08 -5.35
N MET A 249 -0.42 -3.49 -5.85
CA MET A 249 0.46 -2.63 -6.63
C MET A 249 -0.15 -2.35 -7.99
N LYS A 250 -0.17 -1.09 -8.43
CA LYS A 250 -0.41 -0.76 -9.85
C LYS A 250 0.55 -1.58 -10.73
N ILE A 251 0.07 -2.07 -11.87
CA ILE A 251 0.85 -3.00 -12.71
C ILE A 251 2.27 -2.52 -13.01
N GLY A 252 2.46 -1.24 -13.34
CA GLY A 252 3.79 -0.68 -13.60
C GLY A 252 4.73 -0.78 -12.38
N ALA A 253 4.22 -0.54 -11.17
CA ALA A 253 5.01 -0.67 -9.95
C ALA A 253 5.36 -2.14 -9.65
N LEU A 254 4.40 -3.06 -9.87
CA LEU A 254 4.61 -4.51 -9.74
C LEU A 254 5.71 -5.02 -10.67
N VAL A 255 5.60 -4.69 -11.95
CA VAL A 255 6.59 -5.08 -12.95
C VAL A 255 7.95 -4.53 -12.56
N ARG A 256 8.02 -3.23 -12.27
CA ARG A 256 9.28 -2.57 -11.95
C ARG A 256 9.98 -3.23 -10.77
N SER A 257 9.24 -3.43 -9.67
CA SER A 257 9.80 -4.02 -8.45
C SER A 257 10.30 -5.44 -8.70
N THR A 258 9.51 -6.23 -9.43
CA THR A 258 9.78 -7.66 -9.64
C THR A 258 10.92 -7.87 -10.63
N LEU A 259 10.90 -7.20 -11.79
CA LEU A 259 11.97 -7.31 -12.78
C LEU A 259 13.32 -6.87 -12.20
N ILE A 260 13.36 -5.75 -11.47
CA ILE A 260 14.61 -5.28 -10.84
C ILE A 260 15.16 -6.34 -9.88
N LYS A 261 14.32 -6.92 -9.02
CA LYS A 261 14.74 -7.98 -8.09
C LYS A 261 15.28 -9.19 -8.85
N MET A 262 14.57 -9.66 -9.87
CA MET A 262 14.97 -10.80 -10.67
C MET A 262 16.30 -10.55 -11.41
N PHE A 263 16.53 -9.34 -11.93
CA PHE A 263 17.81 -8.97 -12.54
C PHE A 263 18.95 -8.94 -11.52
N GLN A 264 18.73 -8.34 -10.34
CA GLN A 264 19.73 -8.28 -9.27
C GLN A 264 20.15 -9.68 -8.79
N ASN A 265 19.20 -10.61 -8.77
CA ASN A 265 19.42 -12.00 -8.36
C ASN A 265 19.88 -12.91 -9.51
N ASN A 266 20.07 -12.38 -10.73
CA ASN A 266 20.39 -13.14 -11.94
C ASN A 266 19.40 -14.28 -12.24
N GLU A 267 18.11 -14.08 -11.95
CA GLU A 267 17.02 -15.06 -12.16
C GLU A 267 16.52 -15.10 -13.63
N ILE A 268 16.98 -14.17 -14.47
CA ILE A 268 16.60 -14.06 -15.89
C ILE A 268 17.86 -14.26 -16.73
N SER A 269 17.89 -15.30 -17.57
CA SER A 269 19.11 -15.66 -18.31
C SER A 269 19.54 -14.58 -19.32
N PRO A 270 20.84 -14.52 -19.69
CA PRO A 270 21.34 -13.58 -20.68
C PRO A 270 20.62 -13.67 -22.04
N GLU A 271 20.22 -14.87 -22.46
CA GLU A 271 19.49 -15.10 -23.71
C GLU A 271 18.13 -14.42 -23.68
N GLU A 272 17.43 -14.51 -22.56
CA GLU A 272 16.12 -13.86 -22.41
C GLU A 272 16.25 -12.35 -22.25
N VAL A 273 17.30 -11.86 -21.58
CA VAL A 273 17.64 -10.42 -21.58
C VAL A 273 17.89 -9.91 -23.00
N ALA A 274 18.48 -10.72 -23.89
CA ALA A 274 18.61 -10.37 -25.30
C ALA A 274 17.25 -10.31 -26.02
N LEU A 275 16.36 -11.27 -25.74
CA LEU A 275 15.00 -11.27 -26.30
C LEU A 275 14.17 -10.06 -25.81
N MET A 276 14.30 -9.68 -24.53
CA MET A 276 13.62 -8.52 -23.95
C MET A 276 14.01 -7.18 -24.59
N GLN A 277 15.09 -7.13 -25.37
CA GLN A 277 15.48 -5.96 -26.17
C GLN A 277 14.74 -5.87 -27.52
N THR A 278 13.87 -6.83 -27.83
CA THR A 278 13.09 -6.84 -29.08
C THR A 278 11.62 -6.48 -28.83
N SER A 279 11.03 -5.73 -29.76
CA SER A 279 9.60 -5.41 -29.74
C SER A 279 8.74 -6.66 -29.91
N GLU A 280 9.18 -7.61 -30.73
CA GLU A 280 8.47 -8.85 -31.05
C GLU A 280 8.27 -9.72 -29.81
N TYR A 281 9.34 -9.93 -29.05
CA TYR A 281 9.25 -10.67 -27.80
C TYR A 281 8.40 -9.92 -26.77
N SER A 282 8.58 -8.60 -26.66
CA SER A 282 7.83 -7.77 -25.72
C SER A 282 6.33 -7.80 -26.00
N LYS A 283 5.94 -7.73 -27.28
CA LYS A 283 4.54 -7.81 -27.70
C LYS A 283 3.96 -9.20 -27.49
N LYS A 284 4.71 -10.25 -27.81
CA LYS A 284 4.25 -11.63 -27.65
C LYS A 284 4.09 -12.03 -26.18
N THR A 285 4.99 -11.57 -25.32
CA THR A 285 5.09 -12.03 -23.93
C THR A 285 4.32 -11.14 -22.95
N PHE A 286 4.40 -9.82 -23.13
CA PHE A 286 3.86 -8.83 -22.19
C PHE A 286 2.73 -7.97 -22.77
N ASP A 287 2.39 -8.17 -24.06
CA ASP A 287 1.48 -7.33 -24.85
C ASP A 287 1.96 -5.89 -25.13
N ILE A 288 3.22 -5.60 -24.83
CA ILE A 288 3.84 -4.27 -24.97
C ILE A 288 4.41 -4.05 -26.38
N GLN A 289 4.16 -2.89 -26.97
CA GLN A 289 4.56 -2.55 -28.34
C GLN A 289 6.05 -2.20 -28.52
N TYR A 290 6.74 -1.90 -27.42
CA TYR A 290 8.14 -1.44 -27.41
C TYR A 290 9.04 -2.48 -26.76
N PRO A 291 10.34 -2.51 -27.09
CA PRO A 291 11.32 -3.30 -26.35
C PRO A 291 11.21 -3.07 -24.84
N LEU A 292 11.08 -4.14 -24.06
CA LEU A 292 11.03 -4.06 -22.61
C LEU A 292 12.32 -3.47 -22.04
N LEU A 293 13.47 -3.82 -22.62
CA LEU A 293 14.79 -3.31 -22.25
C LEU A 293 15.43 -2.54 -23.40
N ILE A 294 16.07 -1.41 -23.07
CA ILE A 294 16.98 -0.70 -24.00
C ILE A 294 18.31 -0.50 -23.30
N LYS A 295 19.42 -0.87 -23.97
CA LYS A 295 20.77 -0.57 -23.47
C LYS A 295 20.96 0.94 -23.40
N SER A 296 21.40 1.42 -22.24
CA SER A 296 21.71 2.84 -22.01
C SER A 296 22.79 3.36 -22.96
N SER A 297 23.74 2.52 -23.38
CA SER A 297 24.77 2.88 -24.36
C SER A 297 24.22 3.24 -25.76
N LEU A 298 22.98 2.84 -26.06
CA LEU A 298 22.30 3.13 -27.32
C LEU A 298 21.46 4.42 -27.26
N SER A 299 21.38 5.05 -26.09
CA SER A 299 20.59 6.26 -25.84
C SER A 299 21.49 7.35 -25.25
N SER A 300 21.40 8.58 -25.75
CA SER A 300 22.04 9.73 -25.08
C SER A 300 21.56 9.83 -23.62
N ASP A 301 22.37 10.39 -22.70
CA ASP A 301 22.11 10.55 -21.24
C ASP A 301 20.80 11.29 -20.82
N LYS A 302 19.87 11.52 -21.75
CA LYS A 302 18.55 12.09 -21.53
C LYS A 302 17.50 11.00 -21.32
N LYS A 303 16.46 11.34 -20.55
CA LYS A 303 15.25 10.53 -20.34
C LYS A 303 14.74 9.94 -21.67
N VAL A 304 14.77 8.62 -21.78
CA VAL A 304 14.27 7.91 -22.96
C VAL A 304 12.74 7.88 -22.89
N LEU A 305 12.09 8.41 -23.93
CA LEU A 305 10.63 8.45 -24.01
C LEU A 305 10.06 7.03 -23.89
N ARG A 306 9.02 6.84 -23.06
CA ARG A 306 8.37 5.55 -22.74
C ARG A 306 9.13 4.62 -21.80
N TYR A 307 10.28 5.03 -21.27
CA TYR A 307 11.03 4.24 -20.30
C TYR A 307 11.07 4.95 -18.93
N TRP A 308 11.14 4.17 -17.85
CA TRP A 308 11.25 4.74 -16.51
C TRP A 308 12.56 5.53 -16.39
N ALA A 309 12.54 6.53 -15.51
CA ALA A 309 13.76 7.25 -15.15
C ALA A 309 14.70 6.32 -14.37
N GLY A 310 15.98 6.32 -14.76
CA GLY A 310 17.03 5.50 -14.16
C GLY A 310 17.31 4.20 -14.91
N THR A 311 18.53 3.69 -14.77
CA THR A 311 18.98 2.44 -15.38
C THR A 311 19.14 1.35 -14.33
N VAL A 312 18.93 0.09 -14.72
CA VAL A 312 19.31 -1.10 -13.95
C VAL A 312 20.57 -1.72 -14.54
N GLU A 313 21.48 -2.20 -13.70
CA GLU A 313 22.65 -2.96 -14.14
C GLU A 313 22.29 -4.44 -14.24
N ILE A 314 22.53 -5.05 -15.40
CA ILE A 314 22.23 -6.45 -15.71
C ILE A 314 23.46 -7.02 -16.41
N TYR A 315 24.11 -8.02 -15.81
CA TYR A 315 25.32 -8.65 -16.35
C TYR A 315 26.42 -7.65 -16.77
N GLY A 316 26.58 -6.55 -16.01
CA GLY A 316 27.60 -5.51 -16.26
C GLY A 316 27.21 -4.43 -17.27
N ASP A 317 26.06 -4.56 -17.94
CA ASP A 317 25.51 -3.55 -18.84
C ASP A 317 24.36 -2.79 -18.16
N LYS A 318 24.18 -1.51 -18.49
CA LYS A 318 23.08 -0.68 -17.97
C LYS A 318 21.91 -0.61 -18.95
N TYR A 319 20.69 -0.84 -18.46
CA TYR A 319 19.46 -0.86 -19.26
C TYR A 319 18.38 0.06 -18.69
N PHE A 320 17.60 0.69 -19.58
CA PHE A 320 16.31 1.29 -19.27
C PHE A 320 15.19 0.25 -19.39
N ILE A 321 14.17 0.36 -18.53
CA ILE A 321 12.99 -0.54 -18.55
C ILE A 321 11.76 0.23 -19.05
N CYS A 322 11.00 -0.38 -19.96
CA CYS A 322 9.78 0.19 -20.51
C CYS A 322 8.75 0.49 -19.41
N SER A 323 8.16 1.69 -19.48
CA SER A 323 7.20 2.22 -18.50
C SER A 323 5.74 2.15 -18.96
N GLU A 324 5.49 1.73 -20.20
CA GLU A 324 4.14 1.64 -20.77
C GLU A 324 3.45 0.35 -20.32
N TRP A 325 2.93 0.40 -19.09
CA TRP A 325 2.11 -0.64 -18.49
C TRP A 325 0.75 -0.06 -18.10
N TYR A 326 -0.31 -0.71 -18.55
CA TYR A 326 -1.68 -0.24 -18.43
C TYR A 326 -2.58 -1.27 -17.74
N GLU A 327 -3.58 -0.76 -17.03
CA GLU A 327 -4.53 -1.54 -16.25
C GLU A 327 -5.92 -0.93 -16.40
N VAL A 328 -6.37 -0.81 -17.65
CA VAL A 328 -7.71 -0.34 -18.01
C VAL A 328 -8.46 -1.44 -18.75
N PRO A 329 -9.81 -1.47 -18.76
CA PRO A 329 -10.57 -2.55 -19.39
C PRO A 329 -10.21 -2.82 -20.85
N GLN A 330 -9.85 -1.78 -21.60
CA GLN A 330 -9.46 -1.88 -23.02
C GLN A 330 -7.98 -2.29 -23.22
N ASN A 331 -7.14 -2.12 -22.20
CA ASN A 331 -5.71 -2.43 -22.25
C ASN A 331 -5.20 -2.79 -20.85
N ASN A 332 -5.08 -4.10 -20.59
CA ASN A 332 -4.72 -4.65 -19.28
C ASN A 332 -3.53 -5.61 -19.42
N ASP A 333 -2.35 -5.13 -19.05
CA ASP A 333 -1.08 -5.87 -19.21
C ASP A 333 -0.83 -6.85 -18.06
N ARG A 334 -1.56 -6.73 -16.94
CA ARG A 334 -1.32 -7.56 -15.75
C ARG A 334 -1.38 -9.07 -16.03
N PRO A 335 -2.40 -9.62 -16.72
CA PRO A 335 -2.48 -11.05 -16.97
C PRO A 335 -1.26 -11.60 -17.73
N TYR A 336 -0.71 -10.81 -18.66
CA TYR A 336 0.47 -11.19 -19.44
C TYR A 336 1.72 -11.28 -18.56
N PHE A 337 1.95 -10.26 -17.72
CA PHE A 337 3.08 -10.26 -16.79
C PHE A 337 2.97 -11.41 -15.76
N MET A 338 1.77 -11.64 -15.20
CA MET A 338 1.55 -12.71 -14.24
C MET A 338 1.75 -14.10 -14.86
N LYS A 339 1.30 -14.29 -16.11
CA LYS A 339 1.55 -15.53 -16.86
C LYS A 339 3.05 -15.77 -17.05
N TRP A 340 3.80 -14.73 -17.42
CA TRP A 340 5.26 -14.83 -17.56
C TRP A 340 5.96 -15.19 -16.24
N LEU A 341 5.51 -14.64 -15.11
CA LEU A 341 6.03 -15.01 -13.79
C LEU A 341 5.72 -16.47 -13.40
N GLN A 342 4.50 -16.95 -13.68
CA GLN A 342 4.09 -18.30 -13.32
C GLN A 342 4.93 -19.36 -14.03
N LEU A 343 5.16 -19.19 -15.35
CA LEU A 343 5.95 -20.13 -16.17
C LEU A 343 7.37 -20.35 -15.62
N ARG A 344 7.90 -19.39 -14.86
CA ARG A 344 9.24 -19.47 -14.26
C ARG A 344 9.26 -20.15 -12.91
N LYS A 345 8.18 -20.06 -12.13
CA LYS A 345 8.04 -20.80 -10.87
C LYS A 345 7.90 -22.30 -11.09
N GLU A 346 7.40 -22.71 -12.26
CA GLU A 346 7.26 -24.12 -12.64
C GLU A 346 8.56 -24.71 -13.24
N GLN A 347 9.58 -23.88 -13.50
CA GLN A 347 10.87 -24.27 -14.07
C GLN A 347 12.01 -24.29 -13.04
N GLN A 348 11.74 -23.89 -11.80
CA GLN A 348 12.60 -24.04 -10.62
C GLN A 348 12.09 -25.22 -9.78
#